data_AF-Q17YT8-F1
#
_entry.id   AF-Q17YT8-F1
#
_cell.length_a   1.000
_cell.length_b   1.000
_cell.length_c   1.000
_cell.angle_alpha   90.00
_cell.angle_beta   90.00
_cell.angle_gamma   90.00
#
_symmetry.space_group_name_H-M   'P 1'
#
loop_
_entity.id
_entity.type
_entity.pdbx_description
1 polymer ?
#
loop_
_entity_poly.entity_id
_entity_poly.type
_entity_poly.pdbx_seq_one_letter_code
_entity_poly.pdbx_strand_id
1 'polypeptide(L)'
;MPLETITLARIYEEQGFLKEALQIYANILEKTPNHQEALKQMKRLEKIQNNLAHFKHNALLERHYLNFIKGDFLNVENLEKWLVEWN
;
A
#
# COMPACT_ATOMS: atom_id res chain seq x y z
N MET A 1 25.19 1.13 -8.66
CA MET A 1 23.78 1.07 -8.21
C MET A 1 22.90 1.65 -9.30
N PRO A 2 21.69 1.12 -9.55
CA PRO A 2 20.74 1.73 -10.48
C PRO A 2 20.43 3.17 -10.04
N LEU A 3 20.12 4.03 -11.01
CA LEU A 3 19.87 5.44 -10.77
C LEU A 3 18.55 5.61 -10.01
N GLU A 4 18.64 6.00 -8.74
CA GLU A 4 17.47 6.33 -7.91
C GLU A 4 16.90 7.68 -8.38
N THR A 5 15.73 7.61 -9.02
CA THR A 5 15.06 8.78 -9.60
C THR A 5 13.64 8.89 -9.09
N ILE A 6 13.09 10.11 -9.13
CA ILE A 6 11.70 10.35 -8.77
C ILE A 6 10.74 9.54 -9.65
N THR A 7 11.09 9.36 -10.93
CA THR A 7 10.31 8.55 -11.88
C THR A 7 10.32 7.08 -11.49
N LEU A 8 11.46 6.54 -11.07
CA LEU A 8 11.54 5.17 -10.60
C LEU A 8 10.65 4.95 -9.38
N ALA A 9 10.69 5.86 -8.40
CA ALA A 9 9.82 5.77 -7.22
C ALA A 9 8.33 5.76 -7.61
N ARG A 10 7.91 6.61 -8.55
CA ARG A 10 6.54 6.63 -9.07
C ARG A 10 6.11 5.31 -9.73
N ILE A 11 6.97 4.72 -10.55
CA ILE A 11 6.67 3.43 -11.20
C ILE A 11 6.41 2.36 -10.14
N TYR A 12 7.22 2.34 -9.07
CA TYR A 12 7.03 1.39 -7.97
C TYR A 12 5.72 1.67 -7.20
N GLU A 13 5.34 2.94 -7.00
CA GLU A 13 4.03 3.27 -6.42
C GLU A 13 2.87 2.76 -7.29
N GLU A 14 2.92 2.98 -8.60
CA GLU A 14 1.88 2.55 -9.55
C GLU A 14 1.73 1.03 -9.58
N GLN A 15 2.83 0.30 -9.36
CA GLN A 15 2.86 -1.16 -9.25
C GLN A 15 2.45 -1.68 -7.86
N GLY A 16 2.25 -0.81 -6.87
CA GLY A 16 1.90 -1.19 -5.50
C GLY A 16 3.09 -1.56 -4.61
N PHE A 17 4.32 -1.41 -5.09
CA PHE A 17 5.56 -1.62 -4.33
C PHE A 17 5.88 -0.40 -3.43
N LEU A 18 5.00 -0.14 -2.45
CA LEU A 18 5.03 1.08 -1.64
C LEU A 18 6.27 1.17 -0.74
N LYS A 19 6.81 0.04 -0.25
CA LYS A 19 7.98 0.04 0.62
C LYS A 19 9.24 0.43 -0.14
N GLU A 20 9.38 -0.13 -1.33
CA GLU A 20 10.48 0.11 -2.26
C GLU A 20 10.42 1.56 -2.78
N ALA A 21 9.22 2.05 -3.12
CA ALA A 21 9.03 3.46 -3.48
C ALA A 21 9.46 4.42 -2.36
N LEU A 22 9.06 4.13 -1.11
CA LEU A 22 9.46 4.92 0.07
C LEU A 22 10.98 4.95 0.25
N GLN A 23 11.65 3.81 0.06
CA GLN A 23 13.11 3.75 0.16
C GLN A 23 13.78 4.65 -0.88
N ILE A 24 13.27 4.65 -2.13
CA ILE A 24 13.82 5.51 -3.19
C ILE A 24 13.61 6.99 -2.84
N TYR A 25 12.44 7.39 -2.34
CA TYR A 25 12.23 8.78 -1.92
C TYR A 25 13.13 9.20 -0.76
N ALA A 26 13.34 8.32 0.23
CA ALA A 26 14.27 8.58 1.33
C ALA A 26 15.68 8.82 0.79
N ASN A 27 16.18 7.96 -0.11
CA ASN A 27 17.50 8.10 -0.70
C ASN A 27 17.65 9.37 -1.56
N ILE A 28 16.57 9.82 -2.23
CA ILE A 28 16.53 11.11 -2.94
C ILE A 28 16.64 12.28 -1.95
N LEU A 29 15.94 12.22 -0.82
CA LEU A 29 15.95 13.27 0.19
C LEU A 29 17.24 13.32 1.00
N GLU A 30 17.93 12.19 1.20
CA GLU A 30 19.27 12.19 1.78
C GLU A 30 20.26 12.99 0.91
N LYS A 31 20.16 12.87 -0.41
CA LYS A 31 21.02 13.60 -1.36
C LYS A 31 20.55 15.03 -1.59
N THR A 32 19.23 15.23 -1.60
CA THR A 32 18.58 16.51 -1.91
C THR A 32 17.44 16.77 -0.93
N PRO A 33 17.74 17.27 0.30
CA PRO A 33 16.73 17.42 1.36
C PRO A 33 15.55 18.33 1.00
N ASN A 34 15.74 19.28 0.09
CA ASN A 34 14.70 20.22 -0.35
C ASN A 34 14.00 19.78 -1.65
N HIS A 35 14.08 18.51 -2.03
CA HIS A 35 13.38 18.00 -3.21
C HIS A 35 11.87 17.97 -2.95
N GLN A 36 11.18 19.03 -3.38
CA GLN A 36 9.76 19.27 -3.10
C GLN A 36 8.85 18.09 -3.46
N GLU A 37 9.11 17.46 -4.61
CA GLU A 37 8.30 16.33 -5.07
C GLU A 37 8.45 15.09 -4.18
N ALA A 38 9.68 14.69 -3.82
CA ALA A 38 9.92 13.57 -2.93
C ALA A 38 9.33 13.80 -1.52
N LEU A 39 9.45 15.03 -0.98
CA LEU A 39 8.81 15.40 0.29
C LEU A 39 7.28 15.27 0.22
N LYS A 40 6.67 15.70 -0.89
CA LYS A 40 5.22 15.59 -1.09
C LYS A 40 4.77 14.13 -1.15
N GLN A 41 5.51 13.28 -1.86
CA GLN A 41 5.16 11.87 -2.00
C GLN A 41 5.35 11.08 -0.72
N MET A 42 6.44 11.32 0.04
CA MET A 42 6.62 10.69 1.35
C MET A 42 5.46 10.99 2.29
N LYS A 43 5.08 12.26 2.45
CA LYS A 43 3.94 12.64 3.31
C LYS A 43 2.63 11.96 2.89
N ARG A 44 2.41 11.84 1.57
CA ARG A 44 1.23 11.16 1.02
C ARG A 44 1.24 9.66 1.37
N LEU A 45 2.38 9.00 1.16
CA LEU A 45 2.55 7.57 1.40
C LEU A 45 2.50 7.20 2.89
N GLU A 46 3.06 8.03 3.78
CA GLU A 46 2.94 7.86 5.24
C GLU A 46 1.48 7.89 5.69
N LYS A 47 0.68 8.82 5.14
CA LYS A 47 -0.76 8.88 5.43
C LYS A 47 -1.49 7.61 4.97
N ILE A 48 -1.15 7.10 3.78
CA ILE A 48 -1.70 5.85 3.25
C ILE A 48 -1.31 4.68 4.14
N GLN A 49 -0.05 4.62 4.60
CA GLN A 49 0.46 3.54 5.44
C GLN A 49 -0.21 3.53 6.82
N ASN A 50 -0.46 4.69 7.42
CA ASN A 50 -1.21 4.81 8.67
C ASN A 50 -2.66 4.34 8.52
N ASN A 51 -3.32 4.70 7.41
CA ASN A 51 -4.67 4.22 7.11
C ASN A 51 -4.69 2.70 6.86
N LEU A 52 -3.69 2.16 6.16
CA LEU A 52 -3.53 0.72 5.91
C LEU A 52 -3.23 -0.07 7.18
N ALA A 53 -2.47 0.49 8.13
CA ALA A 53 -2.21 -0.15 9.41
C ALA A 53 -3.52 -0.36 10.20
N HIS A 54 -4.43 0.60 10.11
CA HIS A 54 -5.79 0.50 10.65
C HIS A 54 -6.62 -0.58 9.92
N PHE A 55 -6.37 -0.81 8.63
CA PHE A 55 -7.03 -1.83 7.83
C PHE A 55 -6.49 -3.25 8.08
N LYS A 56 -5.17 -3.39 8.29
CA LYS A 56 -4.51 -4.68 8.59
C LYS A 56 -4.97 -5.31 9.91
N HIS A 57 -5.54 -4.52 10.82
CA HIS A 57 -6.12 -5.00 12.07
C HIS A 57 -7.61 -5.36 11.95
N ASN A 58 -8.17 -5.43 10.74
CA ASN A 58 -9.51 -5.96 10.57
C ASN A 58 -9.49 -7.49 10.64
N ALA A 59 -9.56 -8.02 11.86
CA ALA A 59 -9.61 -9.45 12.15
C ALA A 59 -10.80 -10.17 11.48
N LEU A 60 -11.81 -9.44 10.98
CA LEU A 60 -12.90 -9.99 10.18
C LEU A 60 -12.45 -10.23 8.74
N LEU A 61 -11.79 -9.26 8.10
CA LEU A 61 -11.26 -9.41 6.74
C LEU A 61 -10.19 -10.51 6.66
N GLU A 62 -9.28 -10.56 7.63
CA GLU A 62 -8.25 -11.59 7.68
C GLU A 62 -8.87 -13.00 7.82
N ARG A 63 -9.91 -13.14 8.64
CA ARG A 63 -10.70 -14.38 8.75
C ARG A 63 -11.39 -14.74 7.43
N HIS A 64 -12.04 -13.78 6.77
CA HIS A 64 -12.68 -14.03 5.48
C HIS A 64 -11.67 -14.47 4.41
N TYR A 65 -10.52 -13.80 4.32
CA TYR A 65 -9.47 -14.15 3.37
C TYR A 65 -8.86 -15.53 3.64
N LEU A 66 -8.59 -15.87 4.90
CA LEU A 66 -8.06 -17.18 5.27
C LEU A 66 -9.08 -18.31 5.03
N ASN A 67 -10.36 -18.06 5.28
CA ASN A 67 -11.42 -19.04 4.96
C ASN A 67 -11.57 -19.23 3.46
N PHE A 68 -11.40 -18.16 2.66
CA PHE A 68 -11.42 -18.23 1.19
C PHE A 68 -10.30 -19.14 0.67
N ILE A 69 -9.07 -18.89 1.11
CA ILE A 69 -7.89 -19.68 0.70
C ILE A 69 -8.03 -21.14 1.11
N LYS A 70 -8.61 -21.41 2.27
CA LYS A 70 -8.81 -22.78 2.77
C LYS A 70 -9.91 -23.54 2.03
N GLY A 71 -10.66 -22.88 1.15
CA GLY A 71 -11.76 -23.51 0.38
C GLY A 71 -13.00 -23.83 1.22
N ASP A 72 -13.02 -23.42 2.49
CA ASP A 72 -14.15 -23.64 3.38
C ASP A 72 -15.14 -22.46 3.26
N PHE A 73 -16.26 -22.73 2.60
CA PHE A 73 -17.50 -21.94 2.63
C PHE A 73 -17.44 -20.48 2.17
N LEU A 74 -16.71 -20.17 1.09
CA LEU A 74 -16.94 -18.94 0.34
C LEU A 74 -17.44 -19.25 -1.07
N ASN A 75 -18.77 -19.26 -1.19
CA ASN A 75 -19.41 -18.92 -2.46
C ASN A 75 -19.12 -17.43 -2.72
N VAL A 76 -18.74 -17.09 -3.96
CA VAL A 76 -18.38 -15.72 -4.39
C VAL A 76 -19.44 -14.70 -3.95
N GLU A 77 -20.70 -15.12 -3.96
CA GLU A 77 -21.87 -14.34 -3.53
C GLU A 77 -21.79 -13.79 -2.08
N ASN A 78 -21.17 -14.53 -1.15
CA ASN A 78 -21.02 -14.08 0.24
C ASN A 78 -19.94 -13.02 0.39
N LEU A 79 -18.87 -13.10 -0.42
CA LEU A 79 -17.84 -12.08 -0.47
C LEU A 79 -18.40 -10.78 -1.10
N GLU A 80 -19.18 -10.91 -2.17
CA GLU A 80 -19.83 -9.78 -2.83
C GLU A 80 -20.82 -9.05 -1.90
N LYS A 81 -21.67 -9.79 -1.18
CA LYS A 81 -22.59 -9.19 -0.18
C LYS A 81 -21.82 -8.43 0.91
N TRP A 82 -20.75 -9.00 1.44
CA TRP A 82 -19.92 -8.34 2.44
C TRP A 82 -19.25 -7.07 1.91
N LEU A 83 -18.73 -7.09 0.67
CA LEU A 83 -18.13 -5.91 0.05
C LEU A 83 -19.14 -4.77 -0.16
N VAL A 84 -20.41 -5.11 -0.40
CA VAL A 84 -21.50 -4.13 -0.54
C VAL A 84 -21.88 -3.52 0.81
N GLU A 85 -21.96 -4.31 1.89
CA GLU A 85 -22.25 -3.81 3.25
C GLU A 85 -21.13 -2.94 3.84
N TRP A 86 -19.90 -3.13 3.35
CA TRP A 86 -18.74 -2.37 3.82
C TRP A 86 -18.66 -0.94 3.25
N ASN A 87 -19.40 -0.64 2.18
CA ASN A 87 -19.38 0.63 1.46
C ASN A 87 -20.44 1.62 2.00
#